data_AF-A0A2W6BWF0-F1
#
_entry.id   AF-A0A2W6BWF0-F1
#
_cell.length_a   1.000
_cell.length_b   1.000
_cell.length_c   1.000
_cell.angle_alpha   90.00
_cell.angle_beta   90.00
_cell.angle_gamma   90.00
#
_symmetry.space_group_name_H-M   'P 1'
#
loop_
_entity.id
_entity.type
_entity.pdbx_description
1 polymer ?
#
loop_
_entity_poly.entity_id
_entity_poly.type
_entity_poly.pdbx_seq_one_letter_code
_entity_poly.pdbx_strand_id
1 'polypeptide(L)'
;MANVVTTGEARDALHQIAKRFDDGAGEPVYFGSHRRAQGVIVPVDVWEKLLEQVEDELDIGLARHRLAGDDGRRLTRTEINGVFDQLRTGRSK
;
A
#
# COMPACT_ATOMS: atom_id res chain seq x y z
N MET A 1 -18.36 -5.54 -15.92
CA MET A 1 -16.99 -6.08 -16.02
C MET A 1 -16.16 -5.05 -16.76
N ALA A 2 -15.00 -4.67 -16.23
CA ALA A 2 -14.09 -3.79 -16.97
C ALA A 2 -13.61 -4.50 -18.24
N ASN A 3 -13.56 -3.78 -19.36
CA ASN A 3 -13.15 -4.35 -20.64
C ASN A 3 -11.65 -4.69 -20.58
N VAL A 4 -11.29 -5.96 -20.85
CA VAL A 4 -9.88 -6.41 -20.84
C VAL A 4 -9.34 -6.33 -22.26
N VAL A 5 -8.41 -5.41 -22.49
CA VAL A 5 -7.71 -5.29 -23.78
C VAL A 5 -6.56 -6.28 -23.86
N THR A 6 -6.09 -6.56 -25.07
CA THR A 6 -4.85 -7.33 -25.25
C THR A 6 -3.63 -6.51 -24.81
N THR A 7 -2.53 -7.21 -24.49
CA THR A 7 -1.26 -6.54 -24.19
C THR A 7 -0.76 -5.66 -25.35
N GLY A 8 -1.01 -6.08 -26.60
CA GLY A 8 -0.66 -5.30 -27.78
C GLY A 8 -1.45 -4.00 -27.88
N GLU A 9 -2.78 -4.07 -27.72
CA GLU A 9 -3.65 -2.89 -27.70
C GLU A 9 -3.29 -1.93 -26.56
N ALA A 10 -2.99 -2.45 -25.36
CA ALA A 10 -2.55 -1.63 -24.23
C ALA A 10 -1.23 -0.91 -24.52
N ARG A 11 -0.27 -1.61 -25.14
CA ARG A 11 1.02 -1.03 -25.54
C ARG A 11 0.84 0.10 -26.55
N ASP A 12 0.05 -0.15 -27.58
CA ASP A 12 -0.14 0.80 -28.68
C ASP A 12 -0.96 2.03 -28.23
N ALA A 13 -1.83 1.87 -27.23
CA ALA A 13 -2.63 2.96 -26.65
C ALA A 13 -1.96 3.68 -25.46
N LEU A 14 -0.75 3.29 -25.03
CA LEU A 14 -0.17 3.74 -23.76
C LEU A 14 -0.09 5.28 -23.64
N HIS A 15 0.29 5.96 -24.73
CA HIS A 15 0.35 7.42 -24.73
C HIS A 15 -1.03 8.08 -24.54
N GLN A 16 -2.08 7.51 -25.14
CA GLN A 16 -3.45 8.01 -24.96
C GLN A 16 -3.97 7.73 -23.54
N ILE A 17 -3.61 6.57 -22.97
CA ILE A 17 -3.95 6.22 -21.59
C ILE A 17 -3.31 7.22 -20.62
N ALA A 18 -2.01 7.49 -20.78
CA ALA A 18 -1.30 8.46 -19.94
C ALA A 18 -1.91 9.86 -20.04
N LYS A 19 -2.19 10.33 -21.27
CA LYS A 19 -2.85 11.63 -21.48
C LYS A 19 -4.22 11.70 -20.79
N ARG A 20 -5.03 10.65 -20.87
CA ARG A 20 -6.33 10.60 -20.18
C ARG A 20 -6.17 10.72 -18.67
N PHE A 21 -5.13 10.13 -18.09
CA PHE A 21 -4.85 10.26 -16.66
C PHE A 21 -4.41 11.69 -16.29
N ASP A 22 -3.58 12.33 -17.11
CA ASP A 22 -3.22 13.74 -16.94
C ASP A 22 -4.45 14.66 -17.03
N ASP A 23 -5.42 14.30 -17.89
CA ASP A 23 -6.73 14.96 -18.02
C ASP A 23 -7.69 14.62 -16.86
N GLY A 24 -7.27 13.81 -15.89
CA GLY A 24 -8.01 13.49 -14.66
C GLY A 24 -8.90 12.24 -14.73
N ALA A 25 -8.80 11.42 -15.78
CA ALA A 25 -9.54 10.16 -15.86
C ALA A 25 -9.04 9.14 -14.83
N GLY A 26 -9.94 8.66 -13.98
CA GLY A 26 -9.62 7.67 -12.93
C GLY A 26 -9.89 6.21 -13.31
N GLU A 27 -10.48 5.93 -14.49
CA GLU A 27 -10.81 4.55 -14.87
C GLU A 27 -9.55 3.70 -15.14
N PRO A 28 -9.39 2.56 -14.43
CA PRO A 28 -8.32 1.61 -14.69
C PRO A 28 -8.45 0.94 -16.06
N VAL A 29 -7.32 0.71 -16.71
CA VAL A 29 -7.25 -0.08 -17.95
C VAL A 29 -6.71 -1.47 -17.64
N TYR A 30 -7.54 -2.49 -17.83
CA TYR A 30 -7.16 -3.89 -17.63
C TYR A 30 -6.65 -4.48 -18.94
N PHE A 31 -5.54 -5.20 -18.88
CA PHE A 31 -4.98 -5.89 -20.04
C PHE A 31 -4.63 -7.34 -19.75
N GLY A 32 -4.65 -8.17 -20.78
CA GLY A 32 -4.29 -9.58 -20.66
C GLY A 32 -4.64 -10.41 -21.91
N SER A 33 -4.91 -11.69 -21.70
CA SER A 33 -5.14 -12.67 -22.76
C SER A 33 -6.41 -13.48 -22.48
N HIS A 34 -7.11 -13.93 -23.52
CA HIS A 34 -8.30 -14.78 -23.42
C HIS A 34 -9.36 -14.25 -22.42
N ARG A 35 -9.65 -12.93 -22.47
CA ARG A 35 -10.59 -12.22 -21.58
C ARG A 35 -10.26 -12.28 -20.08
N ARG A 36 -9.06 -12.74 -19.73
CA ARG A 36 -8.55 -12.72 -18.35
C ARG A 36 -7.64 -11.52 -18.17
N ALA A 37 -7.97 -10.67 -17.20
CA ALA A 37 -7.07 -9.60 -16.76
C ALA A 37 -5.79 -10.22 -16.15
N GLN A 38 -4.64 -9.75 -16.61
CA GLN A 38 -3.31 -10.14 -16.13
C GLN A 38 -2.58 -8.96 -15.51
N GLY A 39 -2.89 -7.74 -15.94
CA GLY A 39 -2.41 -6.50 -15.36
C GLY A 39 -3.44 -5.39 -15.44
N VAL A 40 -3.16 -4.31 -14.74
CA VAL A 40 -3.95 -3.07 -14.75
C VAL A 40 -3.02 -1.88 -14.82
N ILE A 41 -3.42 -0.85 -15.56
CA ILE A 41 -2.76 0.44 -15.64
C ILE A 41 -3.69 1.45 -14.95
N VAL A 42 -3.16 2.19 -13.98
CA VAL A 42 -3.87 3.18 -13.17
C VAL A 42 -3.08 4.48 -13.08
N PRO A 43 -3.73 5.62 -12.80
CA PRO A 43 -3.03 6.84 -12.41
C PRO A 43 -2.16 6.61 -11.16
N VAL A 44 -1.03 7.34 -11.08
CA VAL A 44 -0.07 7.20 -9.96
C VAL A 44 -0.72 7.59 -8.63
N ASP A 45 -1.48 8.68 -8.59
CA ASP A 45 -2.13 9.14 -7.35
C ASP A 45 -3.18 8.13 -6.83
N VAL A 46 -3.87 7.43 -7.74
CA VAL A 46 -4.79 6.34 -7.40
C VAL A 46 -4.01 5.15 -6.83
N TRP A 47 -2.88 4.81 -7.42
CA TRP A 47 -2.02 3.74 -6.91
C TRP A 47 -1.47 4.05 -5.52
N GLU A 48 -0.98 5.27 -5.29
CA GLU A 48 -0.46 5.71 -3.99
C GLU A 48 -1.53 5.64 -2.90
N LYS A 49 -2.76 6.12 -3.18
CA LYS A 49 -3.89 6.00 -2.23
C LYS A 49 -4.23 4.55 -1.90
N LEU A 50 -4.12 3.64 -2.86
CA LEU A 50 -4.36 2.21 -2.61
C LEU A 50 -3.26 1.60 -1.74
N LEU A 51 -2.00 2.02 -1.92
CA LEU A 51 -0.91 1.57 -1.06
C LEU A 51 -1.10 2.01 0.39
N GLU A 52 -1.46 3.27 0.62
CA GLU A 52 -1.74 3.80 1.96
C GLU A 52 -2.83 2.97 2.67
N GLN A 53 -3.91 2.63 1.97
CA GLN A 53 -4.99 1.82 2.54
C GLN A 53 -4.57 0.39 2.91
N VAL A 54 -3.66 -0.20 2.13
CA VAL A 54 -3.14 -1.54 2.43
C VAL A 54 -2.22 -1.50 3.65
N GLU A 55 -1.42 -0.46 3.80
CA GLU A 55 -0.60 -0.24 5.01
C GLU A 55 -1.48 -0.09 6.25
N ASP A 56 -2.55 0.71 6.18
CA ASP A 56 -3.52 0.86 7.27
C ASP A 56 -4.14 -0.48 7.68
N GLU A 57 -4.50 -1.35 6.73
CA GLU A 57 -5.08 -2.66 7.03
C GLU A 57 -4.09 -3.59 7.75
N LEU A 58 -2.82 -3.58 7.34
CA LEU A 58 -1.74 -4.33 8.00
C LEU A 58 -1.50 -3.81 9.42
N ASP A 59 -1.49 -2.49 9.59
CA ASP A 59 -1.31 -1.85 10.89
C ASP A 59 -2.47 -2.13 11.84
N ILE A 60 -3.72 -2.13 11.36
CA ILE A 60 -4.89 -2.54 12.16
C ILE A 60 -4.75 -3.99 12.62
N GLY A 61 -4.29 -4.90 11.75
CA GLY A 61 -4.03 -6.29 12.13
C GLY A 61 -3.01 -6.41 13.26
N LEU A 62 -1.91 -5.69 13.15
CA LEU A 62 -0.85 -5.65 14.16
C LEU A 62 -1.32 -5.00 15.48
N ALA A 63 -2.09 -3.92 15.39
CA ALA A 63 -2.68 -3.24 16.55
C ALA A 63 -3.65 -4.17 17.29
N ARG A 64 -4.53 -4.89 16.58
CA ARG A 64 -5.43 -5.90 17.18
C ARG A 64 -4.66 -7.01 17.87
N HIS A 65 -3.60 -7.53 17.25
CA HIS A 65 -2.75 -8.54 17.87
C HIS A 65 -2.08 -8.02 19.15
N ARG A 66 -1.54 -6.79 19.12
CA ARG A 66 -0.94 -6.16 20.30
C ARG A 66 -1.96 -5.91 21.41
N LEU A 67 -3.17 -5.47 21.08
CA LEU A 67 -4.26 -5.27 22.04
C LEU A 67 -4.75 -6.59 22.65
N ALA A 68 -4.79 -7.68 21.88
CA ALA A 68 -5.17 -8.99 22.38
C ALA A 68 -4.18 -9.54 23.44
N GLY A 69 -2.91 -9.13 23.34
CA GLY A 69 -1.86 -9.44 24.32
C GLY A 69 -1.58 -8.32 25.32
N ASP A 70 -2.35 -7.22 25.32
CA ASP A 70 -2.18 -6.11 26.26
C ASP A 70 -2.67 -6.55 27.64
N ASP A 71 -1.76 -6.58 28.62
CA ASP A 71 -2.07 -6.86 30.03
C ASP A 71 -2.64 -5.63 30.76
N GLY A 72 -2.85 -4.52 30.02
CA GLY A 72 -3.33 -3.25 30.55
C GLY A 72 -2.23 -2.45 31.26
N ARG A 73 -0.98 -2.95 31.30
CA ARG A 73 0.13 -2.22 31.91
C ARG A 73 0.45 -0.99 31.06
N ARG A 74 0.65 0.13 31.74
CA ARG A 74 1.10 1.38 31.13
C ARG A 74 2.46 1.73 31.69
N LEU A 75 3.41 2.04 30.82
CA LEU A 75 4.74 2.46 31.23
C LEU A 75 4.72 3.95 31.55
N THR A 76 5.34 4.31 32.66
CA THR A 76 5.60 5.70 33.00
C THR A 76 6.71 6.27 32.14
N ARG A 77 6.77 7.61 32.02
CA ARG A 77 7.84 8.31 31.29
C ARG A 77 9.23 7.90 31.76
N THR A 78 9.39 7.67 33.07
CA THR A 78 10.65 7.25 33.69
C THR A 78 11.05 5.83 33.29
N GLU A 79 10.11 4.89 33.27
CA GLU A 79 10.36 3.52 32.81
C GLU A 79 10.72 3.48 31.31
N ILE A 80 10.04 4.29 30.49
CA ILE A 80 10.32 4.40 29.05
C ILE A 80 11.76 4.87 28.82
N ASN A 81 12.18 5.93 29.51
CA ASN A 81 13.53 6.46 29.37
C ASN A 81 14.59 5.41 29.78
N GLY A 82 14.34 4.65 30.85
CA GLY A 82 15.23 3.57 31.29
C GLY A 82 15.42 2.46 30.25
N VAL A 83 14.35 2.09 29.53
CA VAL A 83 14.43 1.10 28.43
C VAL A 83 15.25 1.63 27.26
N PHE A 84 15.05 2.89 26.86
CA PHE A 84 15.79 3.50 25.76
C PHE A 84 17.29 3.65 26.07
N ASP A 85 17.64 3.98 27.31
CA ASP A 85 19.04 4.05 27.75
C ASP A 85 19.73 2.69 27.67
N GLN A 86 19.05 1.61 28.10
CA GLN A 86 19.56 0.24 28.00
C GLN A 86 19.82 -0.17 26.54
N LEU A 87 18.88 0.10 25.63
CA LEU A 87 19.02 -0.20 24.20
C LEU A 87 20.19 0.58 23.55
N ARG A 88 20.44 1.82 24.00
CA ARG A 88 21.54 2.65 23.50
C ARG A 88 22.90 2.15 23.99
N THR A 89 22.98 1.68 25.24
CA THR A 89 24.21 1.09 25.79
C THR A 89 24.51 -0.32 25.25
N GLY A 90 23.48 -1.10 24.89
CA GLY A 90 23.63 -2.46 24.36
C GLY A 90 24.13 -2.55 22.92
N ARG A 91 24.03 -1.48 22.12
CA ARG A 91 24.58 -1.41 20.75
C ARG A 91 26.06 -1.01 20.67
N SER A 92 26.70 -0.71 21.81
CA SER A 92 28.09 -0.23 21.85
C SER A 92 29.13 -1.34 22.03
N LYS A 93 28.82 -2.57 21.63
CA LYS A 93 29.78 -3.67 21.47
C LYS A 93 29.68 -4.28 20.09
#